data_AF-A0A6N4X113-F1
#
_entry.id   AF-A0A6N4X113-F1
#
_cell.length_a   1.000
_cell.length_b   1.000
_cell.length_c   1.000
_cell.angle_alpha   90.00
_cell.angle_beta   90.00
_cell.angle_gamma   90.00
#
_symmetry.space_group_name_H-M   'P 1'
#
loop_
_entity.id
_entity.type
_entity.pdbx_description
1 polymer ?
#
loop_
_entity_poly.entity_id
_entity_poly.type
_entity_poly.pdbx_seq_one_letter_code
_entity_poly.pdbx_strand_id
1 'polypeptide(L)'
;MIAQTRQQLGTQINETDDLALLILEAKIARAEDDNETAITALDQIIKRDALNGEAIIDLGRIYAAQGDLAKAINRFEQAEKIAEFERKALIAHAQALVANTEYQAALPLLRRALYMQPDENIEDYLKRVERAARNKA
;
A
#
# COMPACT_ATOMS: atom_id res chain seq x y z
N MET A 1 7.46 21.20 -10.36
CA MET A 1 6.93 21.05 -11.73
C MET A 1 5.41 20.83 -11.73
N ILE A 2 4.90 19.81 -11.02
CA ILE A 2 3.45 19.51 -10.97
C ILE A 2 2.59 20.64 -10.39
N ALA A 3 3.07 21.32 -9.33
CA ALA A 3 2.39 22.50 -8.78
C ALA A 3 2.23 23.63 -9.81
N GLN A 4 3.24 23.85 -10.67
CA GLN A 4 3.17 24.84 -11.75
C GLN A 4 2.21 24.38 -12.85
N THR A 5 2.18 23.08 -13.17
CA THR A 5 1.22 22.50 -14.12
C THR A 5 -0.23 22.67 -13.64
N ARG A 6 -0.52 22.41 -12.35
CA ARG A 6 -1.86 22.69 -11.77
C ARG A 6 -2.19 24.18 -11.77
N GLN A 7 -1.23 25.04 -11.46
CA GLN A 7 -1.44 26.49 -11.46
C GLN A 7 -1.74 27.04 -12.86
N GLN A 8 -1.08 26.50 -13.89
CA GLN A 8 -1.27 26.90 -15.28
C GLN A 8 -2.58 26.38 -15.88
N LEU A 9 -2.98 25.17 -15.51
CA LEU A 9 -4.18 24.53 -16.05
C LEU A 9 -5.46 24.88 -15.26
N GLY A 10 -5.34 25.35 -14.01
CA GLY A 10 -6.40 26.00 -13.24
C GLY A 10 -7.77 25.28 -13.30
N THR A 11 -8.82 26.05 -13.58
CA THR A 11 -10.23 25.58 -13.69
C THR A 11 -10.54 24.80 -14.97
N GLN A 12 -9.56 24.52 -15.84
CA GLN A 12 -9.76 23.80 -17.11
C GLN A 12 -9.40 22.32 -17.04
N ILE A 13 -8.81 21.83 -15.94
CA ILE A 13 -8.55 20.40 -15.78
C ILE A 13 -9.85 19.69 -15.44
N ASN A 14 -10.24 18.71 -16.27
CA ASN A 14 -11.34 17.82 -15.92
C ASN A 14 -10.93 16.86 -14.80
N GLU A 15 -11.89 16.26 -14.10
CA GLU A 15 -11.61 15.43 -12.91
C GLU A 15 -10.68 14.24 -13.19
N THR A 16 -10.77 13.68 -14.41
CA THR A 16 -9.94 12.55 -14.88
C THR A 16 -8.48 12.96 -15.05
N ASP A 17 -8.23 14.09 -15.71
CA ASP A 17 -6.88 14.61 -15.97
C ASP A 17 -6.18 15.01 -14.67
N ASP A 18 -6.91 15.55 -13.71
CA ASP A 18 -6.33 15.92 -12.42
C ASP A 18 -6.07 14.68 -11.54
N LEU A 19 -6.90 13.63 -11.64
CA LEU A 19 -6.59 12.33 -11.02
C LEU A 19 -5.33 11.70 -11.62
N ALA A 20 -5.15 11.76 -12.94
CA ALA A 20 -3.94 11.27 -13.59
C ALA A 20 -2.70 12.03 -13.13
N LEU A 21 -2.81 13.35 -12.95
CA LEU A 21 -1.74 14.19 -12.44
C LEU A 21 -1.40 13.85 -10.98
N LEU A 22 -2.41 13.61 -10.13
CA LEU A 22 -2.21 13.15 -8.76
C LEU A 22 -1.48 11.80 -8.70
N ILE A 23 -1.85 10.86 -9.56
CA ILE A 23 -1.19 9.54 -9.63
C ILE A 23 0.29 9.71 -10.02
N LEU A 24 0.59 10.60 -10.97
CA LEU A 24 1.97 10.86 -11.36
C LEU A 24 2.76 11.53 -10.24
N GLU A 25 2.15 12.50 -9.54
CA GLU A 25 2.73 13.18 -8.38
C GLU A 25 3.10 12.20 -7.27
N ALA A 26 2.15 11.34 -6.88
CA ALA A 26 2.39 10.30 -5.89
C ALA A 26 3.53 9.36 -6.30
N LYS A 27 3.58 8.94 -7.57
CA LYS A 27 4.63 8.05 -8.08
C LYS A 27 6.01 8.69 -8.04
N ILE A 28 6.14 9.95 -8.47
CA ILE A 28 7.42 10.68 -8.47
C ILE A 28 7.87 10.91 -7.04
N ALA A 29 6.99 11.42 -6.17
CA ALA A 29 7.31 11.68 -4.77
C ALA A 29 7.79 10.41 -4.05
N ARG A 30 7.13 9.26 -4.29
CA ARG A 30 7.57 7.95 -3.77
C ARG A 30 8.94 7.51 -4.30
N ALA A 31 9.26 7.81 -5.56
CA ALA A 31 10.57 7.48 -6.13
C ALA A 31 11.69 8.38 -5.60
N GLU A 32 11.35 9.57 -5.11
CA GLU A 32 12.26 10.55 -4.52
C GLU A 32 12.33 10.45 -2.98
N ASP A 33 11.67 9.46 -2.36
CA ASP A 33 11.48 9.33 -0.91
C ASP A 33 10.83 10.56 -0.23
N ASP A 34 10.16 11.42 -1.01
CA ASP A 34 9.36 12.54 -0.53
C ASP A 34 8.01 12.03 -0.01
N ASN A 35 8.06 11.49 1.21
CA ASN A 35 6.90 10.89 1.87
C ASN A 35 5.78 11.90 2.14
N GLU A 36 6.09 13.18 2.38
CA GLU A 36 5.07 14.20 2.69
C GLU A 36 4.21 14.49 1.45
N THR A 37 4.85 14.73 0.31
CA THR A 37 4.16 14.94 -0.96
C THR A 37 3.42 13.68 -1.39
N ALA A 38 4.03 12.50 -1.23
CA ALA A 38 3.41 11.23 -1.58
C ALA A 38 2.13 10.98 -0.76
N ILE A 39 2.16 11.16 0.56
CA ILE A 39 0.99 11.02 1.43
C ILE A 39 -0.12 11.97 1.01
N THR A 40 0.22 13.24 0.77
CA THR A 40 -0.75 14.26 0.37
C THR A 40 -1.44 13.92 -0.95
N ALA A 41 -0.66 13.50 -1.95
CA ALA A 41 -1.20 13.10 -3.25
C ALA A 41 -2.07 11.83 -3.14
N LEU A 42 -1.62 10.82 -2.38
CA LEU A 42 -2.36 9.58 -2.15
C LEU A 42 -3.69 9.82 -1.43
N ASP A 43 -3.72 10.65 -0.39
CA ASP A 43 -4.96 11.01 0.30
C ASP A 43 -5.94 11.76 -0.64
N GLN A 44 -5.44 12.58 -1.55
CA GLN A 44 -6.28 13.23 -2.56
C GLN A 44 -6.82 12.24 -3.60
N ILE A 45 -6.03 11.24 -4.02
CA ILE A 45 -6.49 10.14 -4.89
C ILE A 45 -7.63 9.39 -4.20
N ILE A 46 -7.43 8.97 -2.95
CA ILE A 46 -8.41 8.19 -2.17
C ILE A 46 -9.70 8.99 -1.94
N LYS A 47 -9.62 10.31 -1.75
CA LYS A 47 -10.81 11.17 -1.62
C LYS A 47 -11.66 11.21 -2.90
N ARG A 48 -11.04 11.06 -4.08
CA ARG A 48 -11.73 11.09 -5.38
C ARG A 48 -12.20 9.70 -5.81
N ASP A 49 -11.38 8.71 -5.52
CA ASP A 49 -11.63 7.31 -5.83
C ASP A 49 -11.37 6.48 -4.57
N ALA A 50 -12.43 6.31 -3.77
CA ALA A 50 -12.37 5.54 -2.53
C ALA A 50 -12.10 4.04 -2.75
N LEU A 51 -12.21 3.56 -4.00
CA LEU A 51 -11.93 2.17 -4.37
C LEU A 51 -10.54 2.01 -5.01
N ASN A 52 -9.71 3.06 -5.00
CA ASN A 52 -8.34 3.00 -5.49
C ASN A 52 -7.44 2.23 -4.52
N GLY A 53 -7.53 0.89 -4.55
CA GLY A 53 -6.79 0.04 -3.64
C GLY A 53 -5.27 0.18 -3.78
N GLU A 54 -4.76 0.53 -4.97
CA GLU A 54 -3.33 0.81 -5.17
C GLU A 54 -2.86 1.97 -4.29
N ALA A 55 -3.58 3.10 -4.32
CA ALA A 55 -3.24 4.28 -3.53
C ALA A 55 -3.33 3.99 -2.03
N ILE A 56 -4.34 3.21 -1.61
CA ILE A 56 -4.50 2.79 -0.21
C ILE A 56 -3.33 1.91 0.23
N ILE A 57 -2.93 0.93 -0.57
CA ILE A 57 -1.78 0.05 -0.28
C ILE A 57 -0.48 0.84 -0.20
N ASP A 58 -0.25 1.76 -1.15
CA ASP A 58 0.94 2.58 -1.18
C ASP A 58 1.03 3.50 0.04
N LEU A 59 -0.09 4.06 0.47
CA LEU A 59 -0.14 4.84 1.70
C LEU A 59 0.17 3.98 2.94
N GLY A 60 -0.35 2.75 2.98
CA GLY A 60 -0.01 1.77 4.02
C GLY A 60 1.49 1.45 4.08
N ARG A 61 2.13 1.28 2.92
CA ARG A 61 3.59 1.05 2.83
C ARG A 61 4.41 2.22 3.36
N ILE A 62 4.00 3.45 3.04
CA ILE A 62 4.69 4.65 3.56
C ILE A 62 4.61 4.69 5.08
N TYR A 63 3.42 4.48 5.67
CA TYR A 63 3.28 4.45 7.13
C TYR A 63 4.10 3.34 7.77
N ALA A 64 4.16 2.14 7.16
CA ALA A 64 5.00 1.06 7.65
C ALA A 64 6.49 1.42 7.63
N ALA A 65 6.96 2.06 6.55
CA ALA A 65 8.35 2.52 6.43
C ALA A 65 8.70 3.62 7.46
N GLN A 66 7.72 4.43 7.85
CA GLN A 66 7.85 5.44 8.91
C GLN A 66 7.75 4.85 10.33
N GLY A 67 7.51 3.53 10.46
CA GLY A 67 7.31 2.86 11.75
C GLY A 67 5.91 3.04 12.34
N ASP A 68 4.99 3.71 11.65
CA ASP A 68 3.59 3.85 12.06
C ASP A 68 2.77 2.63 11.60
N LEU A 69 3.08 1.48 12.20
CA LEU A 69 2.46 0.21 11.82
C LEU A 69 0.94 0.24 12.02
N ALA A 70 0.44 0.94 13.04
CA ALA A 70 -1.00 1.03 13.30
C ALA A 70 -1.75 1.69 12.13
N LYS A 71 -1.24 2.81 11.60
CA LYS A 71 -1.83 3.42 10.40
C LYS A 71 -1.64 2.55 9.17
N ALA A 72 -0.50 1.88 9.04
CA ALA A 72 -0.24 0.97 7.92
C ALA A 72 -1.28 -0.16 7.85
N ILE A 73 -1.50 -0.86 8.96
CA ILE A 73 -2.50 -1.94 9.09
C ILE A 73 -3.88 -1.43 8.71
N ASN A 74 -4.29 -0.26 9.24
CA ASN A 74 -5.60 0.31 8.93
C ASN A 74 -5.79 0.57 7.42
N ARG A 75 -4.75 0.99 6.70
CA ARG A 75 -4.82 1.17 5.24
C ARG A 75 -4.84 -0.17 4.53
N PHE A 76 -4.02 -1.14 4.92
CA PHE A 76 -4.07 -2.46 4.30
C PHE A 76 -5.44 -3.15 4.48
N GLU A 77 -6.02 -3.14 5.67
CA GLU A 77 -7.35 -3.69 5.93
C GLU A 77 -8.46 -3.00 5.10
N GLN A 78 -8.29 -1.72 4.75
CA GLN A 78 -9.20 -1.05 3.82
C GLN A 78 -9.06 -1.61 2.41
N ALA A 79 -7.83 -1.76 1.92
CA ALA A 79 -7.58 -2.33 0.59
C ALA A 79 -7.95 -3.81 0.48
N GLU A 80 -7.84 -4.57 1.58
CA GLU A 80 -8.26 -5.98 1.68
C GLU A 80 -9.77 -6.17 1.43
N LYS A 81 -10.58 -5.12 1.63
CA LYS A 81 -12.03 -5.16 1.36
C LYS A 81 -12.38 -4.92 -0.11
N ILE A 82 -11.39 -4.58 -0.95
CA ILE A 82 -11.59 -4.31 -2.37
C ILE A 82 -11.09 -5.54 -3.14
N ALA A 83 -12.02 -6.31 -3.73
CA ALA A 83 -11.74 -7.64 -4.27
C ALA A 83 -10.57 -7.70 -5.26
N GLU A 84 -10.43 -6.69 -6.13
CA GLU A 84 -9.32 -6.60 -7.08
C GLU A 84 -7.95 -6.43 -6.41
N PHE A 85 -7.92 -5.79 -5.23
CA PHE A 85 -6.69 -5.46 -4.51
C PHE A 85 -6.43 -6.35 -3.30
N GLU A 86 -7.39 -7.20 -2.92
CA GLU A 86 -7.35 -7.99 -1.69
C GLU A 86 -6.04 -8.78 -1.56
N ARG A 87 -5.69 -9.58 -2.58
CA ARG A 87 -4.46 -10.39 -2.53
C ARG A 87 -3.21 -9.52 -2.35
N LYS A 88 -3.13 -8.40 -3.08
CA LYS A 88 -1.98 -7.49 -3.03
C LYS A 88 -1.87 -6.81 -1.66
N ALA A 89 -3.01 -6.42 -1.08
CA ALA A 89 -3.08 -5.83 0.25
C ALA A 89 -2.66 -6.83 1.33
N LEU A 90 -3.15 -8.07 1.29
CA LEU A 90 -2.77 -9.14 2.23
C LEU A 90 -1.25 -9.37 2.24
N ILE A 91 -0.61 -9.39 1.05
CA ILE A 91 0.84 -9.57 0.93
C ILE A 91 1.59 -8.36 1.52
N ALA A 92 1.17 -7.13 1.20
CA ALA A 92 1.80 -5.92 1.72
C ALA A 92 1.66 -5.81 3.25
N HIS A 93 0.49 -6.16 3.78
CA HIS A 93 0.21 -6.22 5.21
C HIS A 93 1.11 -7.24 5.92
N ALA A 94 1.17 -8.47 5.38
CA ALA A 94 2.04 -9.51 5.93
C ALA A 94 3.52 -9.08 5.93
N GLN A 95 3.99 -8.42 4.88
CA GLN A 95 5.35 -7.91 4.79
C GLN A 95 5.63 -6.85 5.86
N ALA A 96 4.70 -5.92 6.10
CA ALA A 96 4.82 -4.92 7.15
C ALA A 96 4.88 -5.55 8.55
N LEU A 97 4.02 -6.55 8.82
CA LEU A 97 4.05 -7.31 10.07
C LEU A 97 5.37 -8.06 10.26
N VAL A 98 5.88 -8.72 9.21
CA VAL A 98 7.17 -9.42 9.25
C VAL A 98 8.32 -8.46 9.52
N ALA A 99 8.30 -7.27 8.90
CA ALA A 99 9.29 -6.22 9.17
C ALA A 99 9.24 -5.74 10.64
N ASN A 100 8.05 -5.71 11.24
CA ASN A 100 7.87 -5.43 12.67
C ASN A 100 8.06 -6.66 13.58
N THR A 101 8.54 -7.79 13.04
CA THR A 101 8.74 -9.06 13.76
C THR A 101 7.45 -9.72 14.30
N GLU A 102 6.29 -9.31 13.80
CA GLU A 102 4.97 -9.87 14.12
C GLU A 102 4.66 -11.09 13.24
N TYR A 103 5.54 -12.09 13.30
CA TYR A 103 5.47 -13.25 12.41
C TYR A 103 4.16 -14.02 12.51
N GLN A 104 3.63 -14.21 13.72
CA GLN A 104 2.38 -14.95 13.95
C GLN A 104 1.17 -14.28 13.28
N ALA A 105 1.10 -12.95 13.32
CA ALA A 105 0.03 -12.19 12.69
C ALA A 105 0.12 -12.21 11.15
N ALA A 106 1.34 -12.31 10.60
CA ALA A 106 1.55 -12.36 9.15
C ALA A 106 1.14 -13.71 8.50
N LEU A 107 1.22 -14.83 9.23
CA LEU A 107 0.93 -16.16 8.70
C LEU A 107 -0.47 -16.33 8.07
N PRO A 108 -1.59 -15.95 8.73
CA PRO A 108 -2.91 -16.11 8.15
C PRO A 108 -3.08 -15.28 6.86
N LEU A 109 -2.46 -14.10 6.77
CA LEU A 109 -2.54 -13.23 5.60
C LEU A 109 -1.84 -13.87 4.38
N LEU A 110 -0.63 -14.39 4.58
CA LEU A 110 0.12 -15.10 3.53
C LEU A 110 -0.60 -16.37 3.06
N ARG A 111 -1.19 -17.13 3.99
CA ARG A 111 -1.98 -18.33 3.68
C ARG A 111 -3.22 -17.99 2.84
N ARG A 112 -3.93 -16.91 3.19
CA ARG A 112 -5.07 -16.42 2.41
C ARG A 112 -4.63 -15.98 1.01
N ALA A 113 -3.54 -15.23 0.90
CA ALA A 113 -3.01 -14.79 -0.40
C ALA A 113 -2.64 -15.97 -1.32
N LEU A 114 -2.07 -17.05 -0.77
CA LEU A 114 -1.77 -18.29 -1.51
C LEU A 114 -3.01 -19.09 -1.89
N TYR A 115 -4.02 -19.11 -1.02
CA TYR A 115 -5.29 -19.77 -1.33
C TYR A 115 -5.99 -19.09 -2.52
N MET A 116 -5.95 -17.76 -2.59
CA MET A 116 -6.52 -17.00 -3.70
C MET A 116 -5.77 -17.26 -5.02
N GLN A 117 -4.44 -17.30 -4.96
CA GLN A 117 -3.60 -17.59 -6.13
C GLN A 117 -2.29 -18.22 -5.67
N PRO A 118 -2.02 -19.48 -6.09
CA PRO A 118 -0.74 -20.14 -5.83
C PRO A 118 0.43 -19.33 -6.39
N ASP A 119 1.49 -19.18 -5.61
CA ASP A 119 2.67 -18.39 -5.94
C ASP A 119 3.88 -18.95 -5.17
N GLU A 120 4.84 -19.51 -5.89
CA GLU A 120 6.02 -20.17 -5.31
C GLU A 120 6.84 -19.21 -4.43
N ASN A 121 6.97 -17.94 -4.83
CA ASN A 121 7.73 -16.96 -4.05
C ASN A 121 7.05 -16.66 -2.71
N ILE A 122 5.72 -16.58 -2.71
CA ILE A 122 4.94 -16.35 -1.50
C ILE A 122 4.92 -17.60 -0.61
N GLU A 123 4.93 -18.79 -1.20
CA GLU A 123 5.03 -20.05 -0.46
C GLU A 123 6.37 -20.17 0.28
N ASP A 124 7.47 -19.88 -0.40
CA ASP A 124 8.79 -19.88 0.20
C ASP A 124 8.95 -18.77 1.24
N TYR A 125 8.36 -17.60 0.99
CA TYR A 125 8.28 -16.54 1.98
C TYR A 125 7.50 -16.98 3.23
N LEU A 126 6.33 -17.62 3.07
CA LEU A 126 5.54 -18.17 4.17
C LEU A 126 6.36 -19.18 4.99
N LYS A 127 7.07 -20.12 4.36
CA LYS A 127 7.93 -21.10 5.06
C LYS A 127 9.00 -20.41 5.92
N ARG A 128 9.59 -19.31 5.43
CA ARG A 128 10.57 -18.52 6.19
C ARG A 128 9.93 -17.84 7.40
N VAL A 129 8.75 -17.25 7.23
CA VAL A 129 7.99 -16.61 8.31
C VAL A 129 7.57 -17.64 9.36
N GLU A 130 7.14 -18.84 8.97
CA GLU A 130 6.79 -19.93 9.90
C GLU A 130 7.96 -20.41 10.76
N ARG A 131 9.17 -20.44 10.19
CA ARG A 131 10.39 -20.78 10.95
C ARG A 131 10.70 -19.68 11.97
N ALA A 132 10.62 -18.41 11.54
CA ALA A 132 10.85 -17.27 12.43
C ALA A 132 9.80 -17.21 13.57
N ALA A 133 8.54 -17.48 13.27
CA ALA A 133 7.45 -17.54 14.24
C ALA A 133 7.65 -18.61 15.31
N ARG A 134 8.16 -19.79 14.92
CA ARG A 134 8.50 -20.89 15.84
C ARG A 134 9.68 -20.57 16.75
N ASN A 135 10.69 -19.87 16.24
CA ASN A 135 11.89 -19.55 17.01
C ASN A 135 11.68 -18.43 18.04
N LYS A 136 10.59 -17.65 17.91
CA LYS A 136 10.24 -16.53 18.82
C LYS A 136 9.26 -16.93 19.93
N ALA A 137 8.67 -18.13 19.84
CA ALA A 137 7.76 -18.70 20.84
C ALA A 137 8.55 -19.46 21.91
#